data_AF-A0A2G9XFM2-F1
#
_entry.id   AF-A0A2G9XFM2-F1
#
_cell.length_a   1.000
_cell.length_b   1.000
_cell.length_c   1.000
_cell.angle_alpha   90.00
_cell.angle_beta   90.00
_cell.angle_gamma   90.00
#
_symmetry.space_group_name_H-M   'P 1'
#
loop_
_entity.id
_entity.type
_entity.pdbx_description
1 polymer ?
#
loop_
_entity_poly.entity_id
_entity_poly.type
_entity_poly.pdbx_seq_one_letter_code
_entity_poly.pdbx_strand_id
1 'polypeptide(L)' 'MVEMPKEVVEALADFHALKVVATVSPGGVPNAVIVATVVPIDRKTICFADLRLGKTKENLTRTNKFTVAVI' A
#
# COMPACT_ATOMS: atom_id res chain seq x y z
N MET A 1 -18.62 -3.38 4.44
CA MET A 1 -17.27 -3.23 3.86
C MET A 1 -17.19 -1.82 3.28
N VAL A 2 -16.19 -1.03 3.67
CA VAL A 2 -16.08 0.40 3.31
C VAL A 2 -15.48 0.55 1.92
N GLU A 3 -15.91 1.56 1.17
CA GLU A 3 -15.36 1.92 -0.15
C GLU A 3 -14.41 3.10 -0.04
N MET A 4 -13.37 3.11 -0.86
CA MET A 4 -12.53 4.29 -1.07
C MET A 4 -13.37 5.41 -1.69
N PRO A 5 -13.33 6.64 -1.12
CA PRO A 5 -13.87 7.82 -1.77
C PRO A 5 -13.28 8.03 -3.17
N LYS A 6 -14.01 8.74 -4.03
CA LYS A 6 -13.59 8.96 -5.42
C LYS A 6 -12.21 9.64 -5.48
N GLU A 7 -11.97 10.61 -4.62
CA GLU A 7 -10.75 11.40 -4.54
C GLU A 7 -9.55 10.52 -4.15
N VAL A 8 -9.76 9.49 -3.33
CA VAL A 8 -8.73 8.53 -2.95
C VAL A 8 -8.37 7.61 -4.12
N VAL A 9 -9.36 7.16 -4.88
CA VAL A 9 -9.12 6.36 -6.10
C VAL A 9 -8.33 7.19 -7.11
N GLU A 10 -8.70 8.46 -7.32
CA GLU A 10 -8.00 9.37 -8.24
C GLU A 10 -6.55 9.61 -7.79
N ALA A 11 -6.31 9.86 -6.50
CA ALA A 11 -4.96 10.04 -5.97
C ALA A 11 -4.09 8.77 -6.14
N LEU A 12 -4.65 7.58 -5.92
CA LEU A 12 -3.94 6.32 -6.15
C LEU A 12 -3.70 6.02 -7.63
N ALA A 13 -4.55 6.52 -8.53
CA ALA A 13 -4.43 6.32 -9.97
C ALA A 13 -3.41 7.29 -10.62
N ASP A 14 -2.99 8.34 -9.94
CA ASP A 14 -1.97 9.26 -10.43
C ASP A 14 -0.58 8.59 -10.44
N PHE A 15 -0.07 8.25 -11.62
CA PHE A 15 1.26 7.65 -11.78
C PHE A 15 2.42 8.58 -11.41
N HIS A 16 2.19 9.88 -11.29
CA HIS A 16 3.20 10.85 -10.85
C HIS A 16 3.25 11.03 -9.34
N ALA A 17 2.20 10.62 -8.62
CA ALA A 17 2.15 10.70 -7.16
C ALA A 17 3.07 9.67 -6.50
N LEU A 18 3.75 10.10 -5.43
CA LEU A 18 4.63 9.23 -4.65
C LEU A 18 3.78 8.41 -3.68
N LYS A 19 3.93 7.09 -3.69
CA LYS A 19 3.12 6.18 -2.87
C LYS A 19 4.02 5.43 -1.91
N VAL A 20 3.68 5.48 -0.62
CA VAL A 20 4.42 4.82 0.45
C VAL A 20 3.54 3.75 1.08
N VAL A 21 4.05 2.51 1.13
CA VAL A 21 3.40 1.40 1.83
C VAL A 21 4.06 1.23 3.19
N ALA A 22 3.29 1.47 4.24
CA ALA A 22 3.68 1.22 5.61
C ALA A 22 3.12 -0.14 6.07
N THR A 23 3.95 -0.90 6.78
CA THR A 23 3.64 -2.23 7.35
C THR A 23 4.23 -2.33 8.74
N VAL A 24 3.84 -3.36 9.49
CA VAL A 24 4.35 -3.62 10.83
C VAL A 24 4.70 -5.09 10.98
N SER A 25 5.80 -5.40 11.67
CA SER A 25 6.13 -6.78 12.01
C SER A 25 5.22 -7.30 13.14
N PRO A 26 5.18 -8.62 13.39
CA PRO A 26 4.44 -9.16 14.54
C PRO A 26 4.90 -8.63 15.90
N GLY A 27 6.16 -8.21 16.01
CA GLY A 27 6.71 -7.57 17.21
C GLY A 27 6.44 -6.06 17.31
N GLY A 28 5.63 -5.50 16.41
CA GLY A 28 5.27 -4.07 16.45
C GLY A 28 6.29 -3.14 15.79
N VAL A 29 7.31 -3.67 15.11
CA VAL A 29 8.35 -2.83 14.47
C VAL A 29 7.83 -2.30 13.13
N PRO A 30 7.73 -0.97 12.93
CA PRO A 30 7.26 -0.38 11.69
C PRO A 30 8.26 -0.55 10.55
N ASN A 31 7.74 -0.52 9.32
CA ASN A 31 8.50 -0.53 8.08
C ASN A 31 7.73 0.29 7.04
N ALA A 32 8.40 1.19 6.32
CA ALA A 32 7.78 2.00 5.27
C ALA A 32 8.71 2.07 4.06
N VAL A 33 8.15 1.87 2.86
CA VAL A 33 8.90 1.90 1.60
C VAL A 33 8.08 2.58 0.51
N ILE A 34 8.77 3.26 -0.41
CA ILE A 34 8.16 3.78 -1.62
C ILE A 34 7.79 2.60 -2.53
N VAL A 35 6.54 2.54 -2.97
CA VAL A 35 6.02 1.55 -3.92
C VAL A 35 5.24 2.30 -5.00
N ALA A 36 5.96 2.78 -6.02
CA ALA A 36 5.38 3.59 -7.09
C ALA A 36 4.27 2.86 -7.89
N THR A 37 4.26 1.52 -7.85
CA THR A 37 3.33 0.67 -8.60
C THR A 37 2.00 0.44 -7.88
N VAL A 38 1.74 1.09 -6.74
CA VAL A 38 0.43 1.01 -6.09
C VAL A 38 -0.62 1.67 -6.98
N VAL A 39 -1.65 0.91 -7.36
CA VAL A 39 -2.77 1.37 -8.18
C VAL A 39 -4.09 0.79 -7.66
N PRO A 40 -5.22 1.48 -7.83
CA PRO A 40 -6.53 0.92 -7.56
C PRO A 40 -6.95 -0.04 -8.68
N ILE A 41 -7.49 -1.20 -8.32
CA ILE A 41 -8.17 -2.12 -9.25
C ILE A 41 -9.67 -1.80 -9.29
N ASP A 42 -10.25 -1.49 -8.13
CA ASP A 42 -11.63 -1.06 -7.96
C ASP A 42 -11.73 -0.18 -6.69
N ARG A 43 -12.94 0.18 -6.26
CA ARG A 43 -13.18 1.03 -5.08
C ARG A 43 -12.83 0.39 -3.73
N LYS A 44 -12.45 -0.88 -3.70
CA LYS A 44 -12.16 -1.68 -2.50
C LYS A 44 -10.79 -2.36 -2.57
N THR A 45 -10.19 -2.40 -3.75
CA THR A 45 -8.98 -3.18 -4.02
C THR A 45 -7.90 -2.29 -4.59
N ILE A 46 -6.71 -2.35 -3.99
CA ILE A 46 -5.46 -1.86 -4.57
C ILE A 46 -4.53 -3.04 -4.88
N CYS A 47 -3.61 -2.86 -5.82
CA CYS A 47 -2.51 -3.79 -6.06
C CYS A 47 -1.20 -3.02 -6.24
N PHE A 48 -0.09 -3.74 -6.13
CA PHE A 48 1.24 -3.24 -6.48
C PHE A 48 2.13 -4.40 -6.91
N ALA A 49 3.18 -4.10 -7.68
CA ALA A 49 4.16 -5.10 -8.09
C ALA A 49 5.15 -5.40 -6.95
N ASP A 50 5.36 -6.67 -6.65
CA ASP A 50 6.41 -7.12 -5.73
C ASP A 50 7.78 -7.14 -6.43
N LEU A 51 8.49 -6.01 -6.36
CA LEU A 51 9.84 -5.85 -6.91
C LEU A 51 10.90 -6.00 -5.81
N ARG A 52 10.96 -7.20 -5.21
CA ARG A 52 11.85 -7.54 -4.08
C ARG A 52 11.50 -6.80 -2.79
N LEU A 53 10.22 -6.75 -2.43
CA LEU A 53 9.74 -6.01 -1.27
C LEU A 53 10.06 -6.63 0.10
N GLY A 54 10.74 -7.79 0.14
CA GLY A 54 11.39 -8.36 1.33
C GLY A 54 10.58 -8.23 2.62
N LYS A 55 11.03 -7.35 3.52
CA LYS A 55 10.39 -7.09 4.83
C LYS A 55 8.93 -6.65 4.72
N THR A 56 8.57 -5.86 3.71
CA THR A 56 7.17 -5.46 3.46
C THR A 56 6.32 -6.70 3.15
N LYS A 57 6.80 -7.59 2.29
CA LYS A 57 6.12 -8.86 1.97
C LYS A 57 5.97 -9.75 3.20
N GLU A 58 7.04 -9.91 3.98
CA GLU A 58 7.01 -10.68 5.23
C GLU A 58 5.98 -10.12 6.22
N ASN A 59 5.97 -8.80 6.42
CA ASN A 59 5.02 -8.16 7.32
C ASN A 59 3.57 -8.35 6.85
N LEU A 60 3.30 -8.18 5.55
CA LEU A 60 1.97 -8.35 4.97
C LEU A 60 1.45 -9.77 5.17
N THR A 61 2.26 -10.80 4.88
CA THR A 61 1.84 -12.20 5.02
C THR A 61 1.62 -12.63 6.48
N ARG A 62 2.31 -11.99 7.42
CA ARG A 62 2.22 -12.34 8.85
C ARG A 62 1.18 -11.53 9.63
N THR A 63 0.87 -10.31 9.19
CA THR A 63 0.01 -9.39 9.97
C THR A 63 -1.24 -8.93 9.25
N ASN A 64 -1.27 -8.97 7.92
CA ASN A 64 -2.32 -8.39 7.08
C ASN A 64 -2.59 -6.90 7.35
N LYS A 65 -1.63 -6.19 7.95
CA LYS A 65 -1.76 -4.77 8.32
C LYS A 65 -0.90 -3.91 7.42
N PHE A 66 -1.50 -2.88 6.86
CA PHE A 66 -0.79 -1.89 6.08
C PHE A 66 -1.51 -0.54 6.06
N THR A 67 -0.80 0.46 5.56
CA THR A 67 -1.36 1.75 5.16
C THR A 67 -0.67 2.18 3.88
N VAL A 68 -1.40 2.88 3.02
CA VAL A 68 -0.82 3.58 1.87
C VAL A 68 -0.98 5.07 2.09
N ALA A 69 0.13 5.79 2.02
CA ALA A 69 0.12 7.24 1.91
C ALA A 69 0.42 7.63 0.47
N VAL A 70 -0.37 8.53 -0.08
CA VAL A 70 -0.13 9.18 -1.38
C VAL A 70 0.33 10.60 -1.07
N ILE A 71 1.49 10.99 -1.64
CA ILE A 71 2.15 12.29 -1.45
C ILE A 71 2.27 12.98 -2.80
#